data_AF-A0A8S2XX45-F1
#
_entry.id   AF-A0A8S2XX45-F1
#
_cell.length_a   1.000
_cell.length_b   1.000
_cell.length_c   1.000
_cell.angle_alpha   90.00
_cell.angle_beta   90.00
_cell.angle_gamma   90.00
#
_symmetry.space_group_name_H-M   'P 1'
#
loop_
_entity.id
_entity.type
_entity.pdbx_description
1 polymer ?
#
loop_
_entity_poly.entity_id
_entity_poly.type
_entity_poly.pdbx_seq_one_letter_code
_entity_poly.pdbx_strand_id
1 'polypeptide(L)' 'AGYKSYTVKPKPYRKPSHCSARLKFAKQCSDWNFSDWKTVIFSDESHFEVFNRKNKPFVRRLPSESDKPFNFQPRVQGGG' A
#
# COMPACT_ATOMS: atom_id res chain seq x y z
N ALA A 1 7.56 10.80 -25.68
CA ALA A 1 8.16 10.76 -24.32
C ALA A 1 8.83 9.41 -24.12
N GLY A 2 10.10 9.36 -23.70
CA GLY A 2 10.86 8.12 -23.52
C GLY A 2 10.74 7.50 -22.12
N TYR A 3 11.35 6.33 -21.94
CA TYR A 3 11.40 5.62 -20.67
C TYR A 3 12.25 6.36 -19.62
N LYS A 4 11.64 6.67 -18.47
CA LYS A 4 12.32 7.27 -17.30
C LYS A 4 12.43 6.28 -16.16
N SER A 5 13.37 6.53 -15.25
CA SER A 5 13.52 5.75 -14.01
C SER A 5 12.54 6.26 -12.95
N TYR A 6 11.86 5.34 -12.27
CA TYR A 6 10.95 5.63 -11.16
C TYR A 6 11.19 4.65 -10.02
N THR A 7 10.96 5.08 -8.79
CA THR A 7 10.97 4.17 -7.64
C THR A 7 9.80 3.19 -7.74
N VAL A 8 10.07 1.93 -7.45
CA VAL A 8 9.03 0.90 -7.36
C VAL A 8 8.06 1.25 -6.23
N LYS A 9 6.75 1.09 -6.46
CA LYS A 9 5.71 1.33 -5.45
C LYS A 9 5.71 0.14 -4.47
N PRO A 10 6.06 0.31 -3.18
CA PRO A 10 6.00 -0.77 -2.21
C PRO A 10 4.55 -0.95 -1.77
N LYS A 11 3.78 -1.75 -2.52
CA LYS A 11 2.40 -2.09 -2.15
C LYS A 11 2.30 -3.59 -1.93
N PRO A 12 1.62 -4.05 -0.88
CA PRO A 12 1.34 -5.47 -0.71
C PRO A 12 0.52 -5.94 -1.91
N TYR A 13 0.80 -7.16 -2.36
CA TYR A 13 0.00 -7.80 -3.39
C TYR A 13 -1.44 -7.97 -2.88
N ARG A 14 -2.42 -7.54 -3.69
CA ARG A 14 -3.84 -7.61 -3.34
C ARG A 14 -4.49 -8.71 -4.16
N LYS A 15 -4.97 -9.75 -3.49
CA LYS A 15 -5.87 -10.72 -4.11
C LYS A 15 -7.21 -10.05 -4.42
N PRO A 16 -7.97 -10.50 -5.43
CA PRO A 16 -9.31 -9.99 -5.71
C PRO A 16 -10.23 -9.97 -4.48
N SER A 17 -10.14 -10.98 -3.61
CA SER A 17 -10.88 -11.04 -2.34
C SER A 17 -10.56 -9.86 -1.40
N HIS A 18 -9.29 -9.48 -1.27
CA HIS A 18 -8.87 -8.33 -0.46
C HIS A 18 -9.42 -7.03 -1.05
N CYS A 19 -9.45 -6.89 -2.38
CA CYS A 19 -10.03 -5.72 -3.04
C CYS A 19 -11.52 -5.60 -2.74
N SER A 20 -12.27 -6.69 -2.84
CA SER A 20 -13.72 -6.72 -2.53
C SER A 20 -14.00 -6.41 -1.07
N ALA A 21 -13.25 -7.00 -0.14
CA ALA A 21 -13.42 -6.75 1.30
C ALA A 21 -13.14 -5.28 1.66
N ARG A 22 -12.08 -4.69 1.10
CA ARG A 22 -11.74 -3.28 1.29
C ARG A 22 -12.81 -2.35 0.71
N LEU A 23 -13.34 -2.67 -0.47
CA LEU A 23 -14.41 -1.89 -1.08
C LEU A 23 -15.69 -1.95 -0.23
N LYS A 24 -16.04 -3.13 0.29
CA LYS A 24 -17.18 -3.30 1.21
C LYS A 24 -17.00 -2.46 2.47
N PHE A 25 -15.85 -2.54 3.12
CA PHE A 25 -15.52 -1.73 4.30
C PHE A 25 -15.64 -0.23 4.00
N ALA A 26 -15.04 0.24 2.91
CA ALA A 26 -15.09 1.65 2.52
C ALA A 26 -16.51 2.16 2.27
N LYS A 27 -17.39 1.32 1.69
CA LYS A 27 -18.82 1.65 1.51
C LYS A 27 -19.58 1.65 2.84
N GLN A 28 -19.29 0.74 3.76
CA GLN A 28 -19.96 0.68 5.06
C GLN A 28 -19.62 1.88 5.94
N CYS A 29 -18.38 2.38 5.83
CA CYS A 29 -17.89 3.52 6.58
C CYS A 29 -17.93 4.83 5.78
N SER A 30 -18.59 4.89 4.62
CA SER A 30 -18.58 6.10 3.77
C SER A 30 -19.28 7.29 4.43
N ASP A 31 -20.31 6.99 5.21
CA ASP A 31 -21.18 8.01 5.83
C ASP A 31 -20.81 8.25 7.30
N TRP A 32 -19.72 7.64 7.78
CA TRP A 32 -19.25 7.81 9.14
C TRP A 32 -18.73 9.22 9.35
N ASN A 33 -19.19 9.85 10.42
CA ASN A 33 -18.73 11.16 10.85
C ASN A 33 -17.61 11.04 11.90
N PHE A 34 -17.08 12.17 12.34
CA PHE A 34 -15.98 12.22 13.29
C PHE A 34 -16.29 11.55 14.64
N SER A 35 -17.54 11.61 15.11
CA SER A 35 -17.98 10.99 16.36
C SER A 35 -17.98 9.46 16.25
N ASP A 36 -18.33 8.91 15.10
CA ASP A 36 -18.29 7.46 14.88
C ASP A 36 -16.86 6.94 14.98
N TRP A 37 -15.91 7.62 14.32
CA TRP A 37 -14.48 7.26 14.37
C TRP A 37 -13.86 7.38 15.76
N LYS A 38 -14.34 8.30 16.60
CA LYS A 38 -13.88 8.46 17.99
C LYS A 38 -14.13 7.22 18.86
N THR A 39 -15.09 6.40 18.50
CA THR A 39 -15.41 5.17 19.25
C THR A 39 -14.49 4.01 18.91
N VAL A 40 -13.67 4.14 17.86
CA VAL A 40 -12.79 3.07 17.38
C VAL A 40 -11.42 3.16 18.04
N ILE A 41 -11.00 2.08 18.69
CA ILE A 41 -9.62 1.91 19.16
C ILE A 41 -8.87 1.08 18.11
N PHE A 42 -7.87 1.69 17.48
CA PHE A 42 -6.97 1.00 16.56
C PHE A 42 -5.73 0.50 17.31
N SER A 43 -5.32 -0.74 17.03
CA SER A 43 -4.05 -1.31 17.50
C SER A 43 -3.28 -1.91 16.32
N ASP A 44 -1.96 -1.79 16.37
CA ASP A 44 -1.02 -2.43 15.44
C ASP A 44 0.34 -2.54 16.13
N GLU A 45 1.18 -3.44 15.63
CA GLU A 45 2.58 -3.57 16.07
C GLU A 45 3.49 -2.88 15.05
N SER A 46 4.61 -2.31 15.50
CA SER A 46 5.56 -1.65 14.62
C SER A 46 6.99 -1.96 15.02
N HIS A 47 7.80 -2.26 14.01
CA HIS A 47 9.23 -2.55 14.18
C HIS A 47 10.06 -1.27 14.08
N PHE A 48 10.88 -0.99 15.11
CA PHE A 48 11.75 0.19 15.17
C PHE A 48 13.22 -0.24 15.14
N GLU A 49 14.02 0.37 14.27
CA GLU A 49 15.45 0.06 14.09
C GLU A 49 16.30 1.33 14.17
N VAL A 50 17.46 1.26 14.84
CA VAL A 50 18.41 2.39 14.97
C VAL A 50 19.08 2.74 13.64
N PHE A 51 19.40 1.72 12.82
CA PHE A 51 19.96 1.91 11.48
C PHE A 51 19.19 1.08 10.45
N ASN A 52 18.41 1.74 9.61
CA ASN A 52 17.59 1.09 8.60
C ASN A 52 18.19 1.25 7.20
N ARG A 53 19.03 0.31 6.76
CA ARG A 53 19.60 0.30 5.40
C ARG A 53 18.66 -0.41 4.42
N LYS A 54 17.62 0.29 3.96
CA LYS A 54 16.72 -0.20 2.91
C LYS A 54 17.12 0.32 1.52
N ASN A 55 17.48 -0.61 0.63
CA ASN A 55 17.64 -0.31 -0.79
C ASN A 55 16.25 -0.11 -1.44
N LYS A 56 16.09 0.96 -2.23
CA LYS A 56 14.86 1.22 -2.99
C LYS A 56 15.06 0.75 -4.44
N PRO A 57 14.33 -0.27 -4.92
CA PRO A 57 14.45 -0.68 -6.31
C PRO A 57 13.81 0.35 -7.24
N PHE A 58 14.34 0.41 -8.46
CA PHE A 58 13.88 1.29 -9.53
C PHE A 58 13.32 0.48 -10.70
N VAL A 59 12.35 1.05 -11.40
CA VAL A 59 11.77 0.53 -12.64
C VAL A 59 11.88 1.58 -13.74
N ARG A 60 12.15 1.13 -14.97
CA ARG A 60 12.11 1.99 -16.16
C ARG A 60 10.75 1.83 -16.83
N ARG A 61 10.02 2.94 -17.00
CA ARG A 61 8.69 2.94 -17.61
C ARG A 61 8.31 4.26 -18.25
N LEU A 62 7.22 4.27 -18.99
CA LEU A 62 6.53 5.48 -19.41
C LEU A 62 5.66 6.06 -18.27
N PRO A 63 5.31 7.36 -18.31
CA PRO A 63 4.42 7.98 -17.32
C PRO A 63 3.06 7.28 -17.19
N SER A 64 2.48 6.85 -18.32
CA SER A 64 1.17 6.17 -18.40
C SER A 64 1.16 4.76 -17.80
N GLU A 65 2.33 4.14 -17.64
CA GLU A 65 2.44 2.76 -17.16
C GLU A 65 2.48 2.66 -15.64
N SER A 66 2.12 3.73 -14.93
CA SER A 66 2.23 3.88 -13.48
C SER A 66 1.64 2.73 -12.67
N ASP A 67 0.55 2.14 -13.16
CA ASP A 67 -0.22 1.13 -12.44
C ASP A 67 -0.12 -0.26 -13.08
N LYS A 68 0.88 -0.46 -13.95
CA LYS A 68 1.20 -1.80 -14.46
C LYS A 68 1.83 -2.66 -13.36
N PRO A 69 1.58 -3.99 -13.34
CA PRO A 69 2.03 -4.89 -12.26
C PRO A 69 3.52 -4.81 -11.92
N PHE A 70 4.38 -4.63 -12.92
CA PHE A 70 5.84 -4.54 -12.74
C PHE A 70 6.30 -3.31 -11.94
N ASN A 71 5.42 -2.33 -11.67
CA ASN A 71 5.71 -1.18 -10.82
C ASN A 71 5.54 -1.44 -9.34
N PHE A 72 5.05 -2.63 -8.97
CA PHE A 72 4.76 -2.98 -7.59
C PHE A 72 5.73 -4.07 -7.16
N GLN A 73 6.49 -3.78 -6.11
CA GLN A 73 7.25 -4.82 -5.42
C GLN A 73 6.30 -5.47 -4.42
N PRO A 74 6.05 -6.78 -4.51
CA PRO A 74 5.32 -7.50 -3.48
C PRO A 74 6.07 -7.30 -2.16
N ARG A 75 5.48 -6.52 -1.25
CA ARG A 75 5.97 -6.47 0.13
C ARG A 75 5.34 -7.67 0.86
N VAL A 76 6.16 -8.66 1.19
CA VAL A 76 5.79 -9.65 2.20
C VAL A 76 5.66 -8.88 3.51
N GLN A 77 4.48 -8.91 4.10
CA GLN A 77 4.31 -8.49 5.49
C GLN A 77 4.95 -9.60 6.30
N GLY A 78 6.18 -9.38 6.79
CA GLY A 78 6.68 -10.21 7.88
C GLY A 78 5.68 -10.07 9.01
N GLY A 79 5.17 -11.18 9.52
CA GLY A 79 4.53 -11.16 10.84
C GLY A 79 5.55 -10.59 11.84
N GLY A 80 5.04 -9.93 12.88
CA GLY A 80 5.86 -9.37 13.96
C GLY A 80 6.94 -10.34 14.45
#